data_AF-A0A5E4P2A8-F1
#
_entry.id   AF-A0A5E4P2A8-F1
#
_cell.length_a   1.000
_cell.length_b   1.000
_cell.length_c   1.000
_cell.angle_alpha   90.00
_cell.angle_beta   90.00
_cell.angle_gamma   90.00
#
_symmetry.space_group_name_H-M   'P 1'
#
loop_
_entity.id
_entity.type
_entity.pdbx_description
1 polymer ?
#
loop_
_entity_poly.entity_id
_entity_poly.type
_entity_poly.pdbx_seq_one_letter_code
_entity_poly.pdbx_strand_id
1 'polypeptide(L)'
;MNRQAFLTQLSIETTTLEVWLEQEWLVPQQAEAEPQFSDADLARARLIQHLGSGMGVNEAGIDVILHLLDQLHGVRRAFEGLNQSFGETRSR
;
A
#
# COMPACT_ATOMS: atom_id res chain seq x y z
N MET A 1 -11.19 1.98 -7.29
CA MET A 1 -12.22 1.92 -6.24
C MET A 1 -12.40 3.30 -5.62
N ASN A 2 -13.62 3.77 -5.38
CA ASN A 2 -13.87 5.08 -4.77
C ASN A 2 -13.75 5.02 -3.23
N ARG A 3 -13.68 6.19 -2.57
CA ARG A 3 -13.54 6.30 -1.10
C ARG A 3 -14.65 5.58 -0.34
N GLN A 4 -15.91 5.75 -0.74
CA GLN A 4 -17.03 5.14 0.00
C GLN A 4 -17.01 3.61 -0.05
N ALA A 5 -16.70 3.02 -1.21
CA ALA A 5 -16.55 1.58 -1.34
C ALA A 5 -15.36 1.05 -0.53
N PHE A 6 -14.27 1.82 -0.47
CA PHE A 6 -13.08 1.49 0.33
C PHE A 6 -13.41 1.38 1.83
N LEU A 7 -14.10 2.39 2.38
CA LEU A 7 -14.53 2.41 3.78
C LEU A 7 -15.45 1.23 4.11
N THR A 8 -16.46 0.99 3.27
CA THR A 8 -17.40 -0.13 3.45
C THR A 8 -16.69 -1.49 3.39
N GLN A 9 -15.77 -1.69 2.45
CA GLN A 9 -15.10 -2.97 2.25
C GLN A 9 -14.11 -3.32 3.37
N LEU A 10 -13.50 -2.32 4.01
CA LEU A 10 -12.58 -2.49 5.12
C LEU A 10 -13.27 -2.38 6.49
N SER A 11 -14.55 -1.94 6.52
CA SER A 11 -15.29 -1.64 7.75
C SER A 11 -14.50 -0.71 8.68
N ILE A 12 -13.99 0.38 8.11
CA ILE A 12 -13.25 1.42 8.84
C ILE A 12 -14.01 2.75 8.78
N GLU A 13 -13.75 3.61 9.77
CA GLU A 13 -14.29 4.97 9.79
C GLU A 13 -13.45 5.91 8.91
N THR A 14 -14.07 7.02 8.50
CA THR A 14 -13.39 8.09 7.75
C THR A 14 -12.17 8.62 8.49
N THR A 15 -12.27 8.76 9.82
CA THR A 15 -11.18 9.24 10.69
C THR A 15 -9.96 8.31 10.63
N THR A 16 -10.17 6.99 10.63
CA THR A 16 -9.09 6.01 10.47
C THR A 16 -8.42 6.13 9.11
N LEU A 17 -9.22 6.29 8.04
CA LEU A 17 -8.68 6.49 6.70
C LEU A 17 -7.88 7.80 6.60
N GLU A 18 -8.34 8.88 7.22
CA GLU A 18 -7.62 10.16 7.25
C GLU A 18 -6.25 10.02 7.91
N VAL A 19 -6.17 9.35 9.06
CA VAL A 19 -4.88 9.04 9.71
C VAL A 19 -3.95 8.28 8.75
N TRP A 20 -4.47 7.28 8.04
CA TRP A 20 -3.64 6.50 7.10
C TRP A 20 -3.16 7.33 5.90
N LEU A 21 -3.93 8.32 5.46
CA LEU A 21 -3.53 9.24 4.39
C LEU A 21 -2.53 10.28 4.91
N GLU A 22 -2.74 10.82 6.12
CA GLU A 22 -1.86 11.82 6.76
C GLU A 22 -0.48 11.25 7.11
N GLN A 23 -0.44 9.99 7.57
CA GLN A 23 0.81 9.27 7.84
C GLN A 23 1.46 8.71 6.56
N GLU A 24 0.91 9.01 5.38
CA GLU A 24 1.36 8.48 4.08
C GLU A 24 1.40 6.94 4.01
N TRP A 25 0.67 6.25 4.90
CA TRP A 25 0.54 4.80 4.89
C TRP A 25 -0.28 4.31 3.71
N LEU A 26 -1.16 5.15 3.16
CA LEU A 26 -1.85 4.92 1.90
C LEU A 26 -1.68 6.15 1.02
N VAL A 27 -1.21 5.94 -0.21
CA VAL A 27 -1.06 7.00 -1.20
C VAL A 27 -1.89 6.63 -2.44
N PRO A 28 -3.22 6.84 -2.38
CA PRO A 28 -4.09 6.55 -3.51
C PRO A 28 -3.76 7.45 -4.69
N GLN A 29 -4.09 6.98 -5.89
CA GLN A 29 -3.92 7.80 -7.08
C GLN A 29 -4.91 8.98 -7.04
N GLN A 30 -4.39 10.20 -7.08
CA GLN A 30 -5.22 11.39 -7.14
C GLN A 30 -5.86 11.48 -8.52
N ALA A 31 -7.17 11.27 -8.59
CA ALA A 31 -7.96 11.60 -9.79
C ALA A 31 -8.54 13.02 -9.64
N GLU A 32 -8.96 13.63 -10.76
CA GLU A 32 -9.38 15.04 -10.83
C GLU A 32 -10.49 15.45 -9.85
N ALA A 33 -11.28 14.51 -9.32
CA ALA A 33 -12.40 14.80 -8.41
C ALA A 33 -12.30 14.09 -7.05
N GLU A 34 -11.85 12.83 -7.01
CA GLU A 34 -11.76 12.05 -5.76
C GLU A 34 -10.58 11.05 -5.79
N PRO A 35 -10.00 10.70 -4.63
CA PRO A 35 -8.98 9.65 -4.55
C PRO A 35 -9.50 8.32 -5.08
N GLN A 36 -8.77 7.71 -6.02
CA GLN A 36 -9.01 6.34 -6.45
C GLN A 36 -8.05 5.38 -5.77
N PHE A 37 -8.62 4.39 -5.11
CA PHE A 37 -7.90 3.28 -4.48
C PHE A 37 -7.80 2.11 -5.45
N SER A 38 -6.61 1.54 -5.57
CA SER A 38 -6.31 0.33 -6.32
C SER A 38 -6.47 -0.93 -5.46
N ASP A 39 -6.38 -2.11 -6.07
CA ASP A 39 -6.34 -3.38 -5.33
C ASP A 39 -5.09 -3.49 -4.44
N ALA A 40 -3.99 -2.82 -4.84
CA ALA A 40 -2.78 -2.74 -4.03
C ALA A 40 -3.02 -1.91 -2.75
N ASP A 41 -3.74 -0.79 -2.86
CA ASP A 41 -4.12 0.04 -1.70
C ASP A 41 -5.04 -0.74 -0.75
N LEU A 42 -5.98 -1.51 -1.30
CA LEU A 42 -6.83 -2.38 -0.49
C LEU A 42 -6.02 -3.46 0.24
N ALA A 43 -5.07 -4.11 -0.43
CA ALA A 43 -4.20 -5.10 0.20
C ALA A 43 -3.35 -4.49 1.32
N ARG A 44 -2.78 -3.30 1.08
CA ARG A 44 -2.01 -2.54 2.07
C ARG A 44 -2.85 -2.14 3.28
N ALA A 45 -4.08 -1.67 3.06
CA ALA A 45 -5.01 -1.33 4.13
C ALA A 45 -5.40 -2.52 5.00
N ARG A 46 -5.64 -3.71 4.40
CA ARG A 46 -5.88 -4.94 5.16
C ARG A 46 -4.68 -5.32 6.02
N LEU A 47 -3.47 -5.12 5.52
CA LEU A 47 -2.25 -5.35 6.29
C LEU A 47 -2.16 -4.40 7.49
N ILE A 48 -2.41 -3.10 7.28
CA ILE A 48 -2.40 -2.09 8.36
C ILE A 48 -3.41 -2.47 9.45
N GLN A 49 -4.64 -2.85 9.06
CA GLN A 49 -5.66 -3.32 9.99
C GLN A 49 -5.22 -4.57 10.76
N HIS A 50 -4.59 -5.52 10.08
CA HIS A 50 -4.08 -6.74 10.71
C HIS A 50 -2.94 -6.47 11.68
N LEU A 51 -2.04 -5.53 11.37
CA LEU A 51 -0.95 -5.11 12.26
C LEU A 51 -1.49 -4.44 13.52
N GLY A 52 -2.40 -3.46 13.37
CA GLY A 52 -2.97 -2.73 14.51
C GLY A 52 -3.90 -3.59 15.36
N SER A 53 -4.95 -4.14 14.75
CA SER A 53 -6.00 -4.87 15.49
C SER A 53 -5.65 -6.33 15.75
N GLY A 54 -4.95 -6.99 14.83
CA GLY A 54 -4.63 -8.42 14.93
C GLY A 54 -3.39 -8.72 15.76
N MET A 55 -2.37 -7.84 15.71
CA MET A 55 -1.08 -8.03 16.38
C MET A 55 -0.79 -7.01 17.49
N GLY A 56 -1.64 -6.00 17.68
CA GLY A 56 -1.45 -4.97 18.71
C GLY A 56 -0.24 -4.06 18.45
N VAL A 57 0.20 -3.95 17.19
CA VAL A 57 1.30 -3.07 16.80
C VAL A 57 0.83 -1.62 16.91
N ASN A 58 1.62 -0.78 17.57
CA ASN A 58 1.33 0.65 17.67
C ASN A 58 1.62 1.37 16.34
N GLU A 59 1.20 2.63 16.24
CA GLU A 59 1.35 3.42 15.00
C GLU A 59 2.82 3.53 14.55
N ALA A 60 3.75 3.79 15.47
CA ALA A 60 5.17 3.84 15.15
C ALA A 60 5.71 2.50 14.62
N GLY A 61 5.23 1.37 15.14
CA GLY A 61 5.61 0.04 14.67
C GLY A 61 5.02 -0.26 13.29
N ILE A 62 3.79 0.17 13.02
CA ILE A 62 3.16 0.06 11.70
C ILE A 62 4.01 0.83 10.67
N ASP A 63 4.41 2.05 10.99
CA ASP A 63 5.23 2.90 10.11
C ASP A 63 6.55 2.21 9.71
N VAL A 64 7.28 1.68 10.70
CA VAL A 64 8.53 0.94 10.46
C VAL A 64 8.29 -0.29 9.58
N ILE A 65 7.24 -1.06 9.84
CA ILE A 65 6.93 -2.27 9.06
C ILE A 65 6.58 -1.94 7.62
N LEU A 66 5.77 -0.89 7.40
CA LEU A 66 5.41 -0.43 6.07
C LEU A 66 6.64 0.07 5.31
N HIS A 67 7.51 0.84 5.96
CA HIS A 67 8.76 1.29 5.35
C HIS A 67 9.66 0.12 4.90
N LEU A 68 9.80 -0.91 5.75
CA LEU A 68 10.57 -2.11 5.41
C LEU A 68 9.95 -2.90 4.25
N LEU A 69 8.62 -2.96 4.19
CA LEU A 69 7.91 -3.58 3.06
C LEU A 69 8.13 -2.80 1.76
N ASP A 70 8.10 -1.48 1.81
CA ASP A 70 8.36 -0.63 0.65
C ASP A 70 9.79 -0.81 0.13
N GLN A 71 10.77 -0.89 1.04
CA GLN A 71 12.15 -1.22 0.68
C GLN A 71 12.24 -2.59 0.00
N LEU A 72 11.58 -3.62 0.56
CA LEU A 72 11.58 -4.97 0.00
C LEU A 72 10.94 -5.01 -1.40
N HIS A 73 9.82 -4.29 -1.59
CA HIS A 73 9.18 -4.16 -2.89
C HIS A 73 10.09 -3.44 -3.90
N GLY A 74 10.81 -2.40 -3.47
CA GLY A 74 11.81 -1.72 -4.30
C GLY A 74 12.93 -2.65 -4.77
N VAL A 75 13.48 -3.47 -3.87
CA VAL A 75 14.51 -4.46 -4.21
C VAL A 75 13.97 -5.50 -5.19
N ARG A 76 12.76 -6.02 -4.95
CA ARG A 76 12.13 -7.01 -5.85
C ARG A 76 11.92 -6.44 -7.26
N ARG A 77 11.45 -5.19 -7.36
CA ARG A 77 11.24 -4.48 -8.63
C ARG A 77 12.56 -4.26 -9.37
N ALA A 78 13.62 -3.89 -8.67
CA ALA A 78 14.96 -3.75 -9.26
C ALA A 78 15.45 -5.09 -9.84
N PHE A 79 15.25 -6.19 -9.12
CA PHE A 79 15.62 -7.52 -9.58
C PHE A 79 14.79 -7.99 -10.80
N GLU A 80 13.48 -7.75 -10.78
CA GLU A 80 12.59 -8.03 -11.93
C GLU A 80 13.01 -7.25 -13.18
N GLY A 81 13.37 -5.96 -13.02
CA GLY A 81 13.89 -5.14 -14.13
C GLY A 81 15.21 -5.64 -14.70
N LEU A 82 16.14 -6.08 -13.85
CA LEU A 82 17.39 -6.69 -14.29
C LEU A 82 17.12 -7.97 -15.09
N ASN A 83 16.27 -8.87 -14.60
CA ASN A 83 15.91 -10.11 -15.31
C ASN A 83 15.29 -9.84 -16.68
N GLN A 84 14.43 -8.82 -16.79
CA GLN A 84 13.84 -8.44 -18.07
C GLN A 84 14.90 -7.96 -19.07
N SER A 85 15.86 -7.13 -18.63
CA SER A 85 16.95 -6.64 -19.49
C SER A 85 17.87 -7.76 -20.01
N PHE A 86 18.11 -8.79 -19.18
CA PHE A 86 18.87 -9.98 -19.59
C PHE A 86 18.08 -10.85 -20.58
N GLY A 87 16.76 -10.94 -20.44
CA GLY A 87 15.90 -11.66 -21.38
C GLY A 87 15.88 -11.03 -22.78
N GLU A 88 15.85 -9.69 -22.85
CA GLU A 88 15.86 -8.94 -24.11
C GLU A 88 17.21 -9.02 -24.84
N THR A 89 18.32 -9.05 -24.09
CA THR A 89 19.67 -9.19 -24.66
C THR A 89 19.91 -10.57 -25.28
N ARG A 90 19.20 -11.61 -24.83
CA ARG A 90 19.33 -12.98 -25.35
C ARG A 90 18.44 -13.27 -26.56
N SER A 91 17.49 -12.37 -26.86
CA SER A 91 16.55 -12.50 -27.98
C SER A 91 16.93 -11.65 -29.20
N ARG A 92 18.13 -11.05 -29.19
CA ARG A 92 18.82 -10.44 -30.34
C ARG A 92 19.98 -11.32 -30.79
#